data_AF-A0A517NXU4-F1
#
_entry.id   AF-A0A517NXU4-F1
#
_cell.length_a   1.000
_cell.length_b   1.000
_cell.length_c   1.000
_cell.angle_alpha   90.00
_cell.angle_beta   90.00
_cell.angle_gamma   90.00
#
_symmetry.space_group_name_H-M   'P 1'
#
loop_
_entity.id
_entity.type
_entity.pdbx_description
1 polymer ?
#
loop_
_entity_poly.entity_id
_entity_poly.type
_entity_poly.pdbx_seq_one_letter_code
_entity_poly.pdbx_strand_id
1 'polypeptide(L)' 'MTVTPDGRYFVHRGRLWRCSNPSLEPDVRQSLVDELMAARRAVKAALQAGDESD' A
#
# COMPACT_ATOMS: atom_id res chain seq x y z
N MET A 1 -10.70 -15.42 -13.37
CA MET A 1 -9.87 -15.11 -12.18
C MET A 1 -10.77 -15.23 -10.97
N THR A 2 -10.59 -16.27 -10.16
CA THR A 2 -11.44 -16.49 -8.98
C THR A 2 -10.93 -15.62 -7.85
N VAL A 3 -11.74 -14.65 -7.45
CA VAL A 3 -11.53 -13.84 -6.24
C VAL A 3 -12.31 -14.51 -5.11
N THR A 4 -11.81 -14.46 -3.88
CA THR A 4 -12.55 -14.94 -2.71
C THR A 4 -13.85 -14.13 -2.52
N PRO A 5 -14.92 -14.70 -1.93
CA PRO A 5 -16.17 -13.98 -1.73
C PRO A 5 -16.02 -12.68 -0.90
N ASP A 6 -15.04 -12.64 -0.01
CA ASP A 6 -14.69 -11.46 0.79
C ASP A 6 -13.84 -10.42 0.02
N GLY A 7 -13.49 -10.70 -1.24
CA GLY A 7 -12.69 -9.82 -2.09
C GLY A 7 -11.22 -9.69 -1.71
N ARG A 8 -10.76 -10.37 -0.64
CA ARG A 8 -9.43 -10.15 -0.06
C ARG A 8 -8.31 -10.89 -0.78
N TYR A 9 -8.64 -11.90 -1.58
CA TYR A 9 -7.63 -12.69 -2.28
C TYR A 9 -8.06 -13.08 -3.69
N PHE A 10 -7.06 -13.29 -4.55
CA PHE A 10 -7.26 -13.87 -5.88
C PHE A 10 -6.12 -14.82 -6.24
N VAL A 11 -6.38 -15.76 -7.15
CA VAL A 11 -5.35 -16.69 -7.63
C VAL A 11 -4.80 -16.21 -8.97
N HIS A 12 -3.47 -16.05 -9.04
CA HIS A 12 -2.74 -15.78 -10.27
C HIS A 12 -1.55 -16.73 -10.38
N ARG A 13 -1.49 -17.49 -11.48
CA ARG A 13 -0.46 -18.53 -11.74
C ARG A 13 -0.28 -19.53 -10.58
N GLY A 14 -1.39 -20.01 -10.04
CA GLY A 14 -1.39 -20.98 -8.92
C GLY A 14 -0.98 -20.40 -7.56
N ARG A 15 -0.72 -19.09 -7.47
CA ARG A 15 -0.38 -18.41 -6.23
C ARG A 15 -1.54 -17.57 -5.73
N LEU A 16 -1.79 -17.60 -4.42
CA LEU A 16 -2.75 -16.74 -3.75
C LEU A 16 -2.14 -15.36 -3.52
N TRP A 17 -2.78 -14.33 -4.04
CA TRP A 17 -2.39 -12.93 -3.88
C TRP A 17 -3.40 -12.21 -3.00
N ARG A 18 -2.89 -11.31 -2.14
CA ARG A 18 -3.71 -10.48 -1.24
C ARG A 18 -4.08 -9.17 -1.94
N CYS A 19 -5.36 -8.82 -1.93
CA CYS A 19 -5.88 -7.53 -2.38
C CYS A 19 -5.72 -6.44 -1.31
N SER A 20 -5.82 -5.18 -1.72
CA SER A 20 -6.16 -4.09 -0.80
C SER A 20 -7.49 -4.39 -0.12
N ASN A 21 -7.68 -3.96 1.14
CA ASN A 21 -8.91 -4.22 1.88
C ASN A 21 -10.12 -3.64 1.12
N PRO A 22 -11.01 -4.48 0.57
CA PRO A 22 -12.13 -4.01 -0.25
C PRO A 22 -13.26 -3.43 0.59
N SER A 23 -13.25 -3.65 1.91
CA SER A 23 -14.26 -3.16 2.85
C SER A 23 -14.00 -1.71 3.31
N LEU A 24 -12.98 -1.04 2.76
CA LEU A 24 -12.73 0.38 3.07
C LEU A 24 -13.53 1.24 2.11
N GLU A 25 -14.21 2.24 2.67
CA GLU A 25 -14.81 3.30 1.86
C GLU A 25 -13.72 4.02 1.04
N PRO A 26 -14.03 4.49 -0.18
CA PRO A 26 -13.04 5.05 -1.09
C PRO A 26 -12.24 6.23 -0.50
N ASP A 27 -12.91 7.08 0.28
CA ASP A 27 -12.34 8.23 0.97
C ASP A 27 -11.36 7.81 2.07
N VAL A 28 -11.77 6.87 2.94
CA VAL A 28 -10.92 6.30 4.00
C VAL A 28 -9.68 5.64 3.39
N ARG A 29 -9.87 4.86 2.32
CA ARG A 29 -8.76 4.25 1.60
C ARG A 29 -7.80 5.30 1.05
N GLN A 30 -8.31 6.39 0.48
CA GLN A 30 -7.47 7.46 -0.06
C GLN A 30 -6.69 8.18 1.04
N SER A 31 -7.33 8.53 2.16
CA SER A 31 -6.66 9.18 3.30
C SER A 31 -5.51 8.33 3.84
N LEU A 32 -5.70 7.01 3.97
CA LEU A 32 -4.64 6.09 4.42
C LEU A 32 -3.48 6.00 3.41
N VAL A 33 -3.78 6.06 2.11
CA VAL A 33 -2.74 6.09 1.06
C VAL A 33 -1.96 7.40 1.14
N ASP A 34 -2.63 8.53 1.32
CA ASP A 34 -1.99 9.85 1.42
C ASP A 34 -1.05 9.93 2.62
N GLU A 35 -1.50 9.44 3.78
CA GLU A 35 -0.70 9.35 5.00
C GLU A 35 0.52 8.44 4.81
N LEU A 36 0.33 7.24 4.25
CA LEU A 36 1.43 6.32 3.94
C LEU A 36 2.46 6.96 3.01
N MET A 37 2.00 7.67 1.97
CA MET A 37 2.89 8.32 1.02
C MET A 37 3.61 9.53 1.63
N ALA A 38 2.97 10.27 2.53
CA ALA A 38 3.63 11.33 3.29
C ALA A 38 4.75 10.76 4.18
N ALA A 39 4.48 9.69 4.93
CA ALA A 39 5.48 9.02 5.76
C ALA A 39 6.67 8.49 4.93
N ARG A 40 6.40 7.84 3.80
CA ARG A 40 7.47 7.36 2.90
C ARG A 40 8.34 8.49 2.35
N ARG A 41 7.74 9.62 1.99
CA ARG A 41 8.49 10.81 1.53
C ARG A 41 9.36 11.38 2.65
N ALA A 42 8.85 11.44 3.88
CA ALA A 42 9.62 11.90 5.04
C ALA A 42 10.85 11.02 5.29
N VAL A 43 10.69 9.69 5.25
CA VAL A 43 11.82 8.75 5.37
C VAL A 43 12.84 8.96 4.24
N LYS A 44 12.39 9.08 2.99
CA LYS A 44 13.28 9.34 1.86
C LYS A 44 14.08 10.63 2.04
N ALA A 45 13.41 11.72 2.44
CA ALA A 45 14.08 13.00 2.67
C ALA A 45 15.12 12.91 3.80
N ALA A 46 14.81 12.20 4.88
CA ALA A 46 15.75 11.97 5.99
C ALA A 46 16.99 11.18 5.54
N LEU A 47 16.82 10.13 4.73
CA LEU A 47 17.94 9.37 4.17
C LEU A 47 18.81 10.26 3.25
N GLN A 48 18.19 11.06 2.38
CA GLN A 48 18.92 11.94 1.47
C GLN A 48 19.70 13.06 2.19
N ALA A 49 19.13 13.63 3.25
CA ALA A 49 19.83 14.64 4.05
C ALA A 49 21.04 14.05 4.81
N GLY A 50 20.96 12.77 5.19
CA GLY A 50 22.09 12.04 5.75
C GLY A 50 23.21 11.80 4.74
N ASP A 51 22.85 11.49 3.49
CA ASP A 51 23.82 11.28 2.38
C ASP A 51 24.49 12.58 1.91
N GLU A 52 23.88 13.76 2.09
CA GLU A 52 24.48 15.06 1.74
C GLU A 52 25.52 15.54 2.78
N SER A 53 25.57 14.88 3.94
CA SER A 53 26.41 15.25 5.07
C SER A 53 27.71 14.44 5.19
N ASP A 54 28.02 13.57 4.22
CA ASP A 54 29.19 12.67 4.17
C ASP A 54 30.18 13.03 3.05
#